data_AF-A0A9N9CVU9-F1
#
_entry.id   AF-A0A9N9CVU9-F1
#
_cell.length_a   1.000
_cell.length_b   1.000
_cell.length_c   1.000
_cell.angle_alpha   90.00
_cell.angle_beta   90.00
_cell.angle_gamma   90.00
#
_symmetry.space_group_name_H-M   'P 1'
#
loop_
_entity.id
_entity.type
_entity.pdbx_description
1 polymer ?
#
loop_
_entity_poly.entity_id
_entity_poly.type
_entity_poly.pdbx_seq_one_letter_code
_entity_poly.pdbx_strand_id
1 'polypeptide(L)' 'MELGKESGTRIAIVTGGNTGIGIITARELAHKNAHVFVASRSRDH' A
#
# COMPACT_ATOMS: atom_id res chain seq x y z
N MET A 1 17.27 2.64 -25.15
CA MET A 1 16.46 1.59 -24.52
C MET A 1 16.50 1.85 -23.03
N GLU A 2 15.38 2.26 -22.43
CA GLU A 2 15.28 2.41 -20.98
C GLU A 2 15.13 0.99 -20.43
N LEU A 3 16.13 0.53 -19.67
CA LEU A 3 16.10 -0.79 -19.03
C LEU A 3 14.87 -0.83 -18.12
N GLY A 4 13.86 -1.59 -18.54
CA GLY A 4 12.62 -1.76 -17.78
C GLY A 4 12.96 -2.15 -16.36
N LYS A 5 12.53 -1.32 -15.41
CA LYS A 5 12.73 -1.53 -13.98
C LYS A 5 12.20 -2.92 -13.61
N GLU A 6 13.08 -3.79 -13.10
CA GLU A 6 12.75 -5.09 -12.50
C GLU A 6 11.43 -4.97 -11.73
N SER A 7 10.36 -5.64 -12.19
CA SER A 7 9.02 -5.51 -11.61
C SER A 7 8.86 -6.41 -10.38
N GLY A 8 9.90 -6.47 -9.54
CA GLY A 8 9.83 -7.20 -8.27
C GLY A 8 8.64 -6.70 -7.43
N THR A 9 8.10 -7.59 -6.60
CA THR A 9 7.00 -7.27 -5.69
C THR A 9 7.32 -5.99 -4.93
N ARG A 10 6.49 -4.97 -5.10
CA ARG A 10 6.66 -3.68 -4.41
C ARG A 10 6.18 -3.84 -2.97
N ILE A 11 6.92 -3.30 -2.02
CA ILE A 11 6.50 -3.27 -0.61
C ILE A 11 6.13 -1.83 -0.26
N ALA A 12 4.97 -1.64 0.39
CA ALA A 12 4.49 -0.33 0.81
C ALA A 12 4.00 -0.38 2.27
N ILE A 13 4.12 0.74 2.98
CA ILE A 13 3.46 0.99 4.26
C ILE A 13 2.52 2.18 4.11
N VAL A 14 1.27 2.01 4.55
CA VAL A 14 0.27 3.08 4.58
C VAL A 14 -0.05 3.42 6.03
N THR A 15 0.28 4.63 6.45
CA THR A 15 -0.10 5.16 7.77
C THR A 15 -1.50 5.79 7.72
N GLY A 16 -2.23 5.74 8.84
CA GLY A 16 -3.65 6.12 8.87
C GLY A 16 -4.51 5.24 7.97
N GLY A 17 -4.11 3.99 7.76
CA GLY A 17 -4.61 3.14 6.67
C GLY A 17 -5.85 2.31 6.99
N ASN A 18 -6.40 2.38 8.21
CA ASN A 18 -7.58 1.62 8.61
C ASN A 18 -8.92 2.29 8.21
N THR A 19 -8.93 3.59 7.90
CA THR A 19 -10.13 4.33 7.46
C THR A 19 -9.85 5.39 6.39
N GLY A 20 -10.90 6.03 5.88
CA GLY A 20 -10.84 7.17 4.96
C GLY A 20 -10.01 6.92 3.68
N ILE A 21 -9.18 7.90 3.31
CA ILE A 21 -8.31 7.81 2.13
C ILE A 21 -7.24 6.73 2.32
N GLY A 22 -6.82 6.47 3.55
CA GLY A 22 -5.78 5.49 3.86
C GLY A 22 -6.19 4.07 3.46
N ILE A 23 -7.40 3.63 3.79
CA ILE A 23 -7.86 2.27 3.44
C ILE A 23 -8.03 2.10 1.92
N ILE A 24 -8.45 3.16 1.21
CA ILE A 24 -8.54 3.14 -0.26
C ILE A 24 -7.14 3.07 -0.87
N THR A 25 -6.20 3.86 -0.35
CA THR A 25 -4.80 3.86 -0.80
C THR A 25 -4.16 2.48 -0.63
N ALA A 26 -4.34 1.86 0.54
CA ALA A 26 -3.83 0.52 0.81
C ALA A 26 -4.40 -0.53 -0.15
N ARG A 27 -5.71 -0.48 -0.42
CA ARG A 27 -6.38 -1.36 -1.38
C ARG A 27 -5.88 -1.18 -2.81
N GLU A 28 -5.74 0.07 -3.27
CA GLU A 28 -5.25 0.36 -4.61
C GLU A 28 -3.79 -0.05 -4.82
N LEU A 29 -2.96 0.05 -3.78
CA LEU A 29 -1.60 -0.48 -3.81
C LEU A 29 -1.59 -2.02 -3.87
N ALA A 30 -2.42 -2.68 -3.08
CA ALA A 30 -2.57 -4.13 -3.12
C ALA A 30 -3.09 -4.63 -4.49
N HIS A 31 -4.08 -3.95 -5.08
CA HIS A 31 -4.57 -4.24 -6.44
C HIS A 31 -3.47 -4.10 -7.51
N LYS A 32 -2.45 -3.28 -7.26
CA LYS A 32 -1.28 -3.10 -8.12
C LYS A 32 -0.13 -4.05 -7.78
N ASN A 33 -0.42 -5.17 -7.10
CA ASN A 33 0.52 -6.21 -6.69
C ASN A 33 1.59 -5.74 -5.70
N ALA A 34 1.29 -4.72 -4.88
CA ALA A 34 2.15 -4.39 -3.75
C ALA A 34 1.82 -5.27 -2.53
N HIS A 35 2.84 -5.68 -1.78
CA HIS A 35 2.69 -6.14 -0.41
C HIS A 35 2.52 -4.92 0.50
N VAL A 36 1.36 -4.77 1.13
CA VAL A 36 1.01 -3.56 1.87
C VAL A 36 0.91 -3.82 3.36
N PHE A 37 1.71 -3.11 4.14
CA PHE A 37 1.55 -3.00 5.59
C PHE A 37 0.63 -1.81 5.90
N VAL A 38 -0.42 -2.06 6.69
CA VAL A 38 -1.34 -1.01 7.14
C VAL A 38 -1.02 -0.67 8.58
N ALA A 39 -0.72 0.60 8.84
CA ALA A 39 -0.41 1.13 10.15
C ALA A 39 -1.43 2.21 10.55
N SER A 40 -1.96 2.12 11.74
CA SER A 40 -2.87 3.11 12.33
C SER A 40 -2.61 3.25 13.83
N ARG A 41 -3.05 4.38 14.40
CA ARG A 41 -2.91 4.66 15.84
C ARG A 41 -3.85 3.82 16.72
N SER A 42 -4.90 3.29 16.12
CA SER A 42 -5.88 2.39 16.71
C SER A 42 -6.35 1.39 15.65
N ARG A 43 -6.97 0.29 16.09
CA ARG A 43 -7.52 -0.72 15.18
C ARG A 43 -8.89 -0.32 14.64
N ASP A 44 -9.71 0.30 15.50
CA ASP A 44 -11.17 0.34 15.32
C ASP A 44 -11.73 1.71 14.88
N HIS A 45 -10.89 2.74 14.72
CA HIS A 45 -11.32 4.11 14.40
C HIS A 45 -11.19 4.49 12.93
#